data_AF-A0A7X3PLA7-F1
#
_entry.id   AF-A0A7X3PLA7-F1
#
_cell.length_a   1.000
_cell.length_b   1.000
_cell.length_c   1.000
_cell.angle_alpha   90.00
_cell.angle_beta   90.00
_cell.angle_gamma   90.00
#
_symmetry.space_group_name_H-M   'P 1'
#
loop_
_entity.id
_entity.type
_entity.pdbx_description
1 polymer ?
#
loop_
_entity_poly.entity_id
_entity_poly.type
_entity_poly.pdbx_seq_one_letter_code
_entity_poly.pdbx_strand_id
1 'polypeptide(L)' 'FDHMHRFLPALLLRQGLQTVSRPVAHYPRRAGRSKYGLGNRLWVGIADLLGVWWLGRRRFRRGTSEEIRHDD' A
#
# COMPACT_ATOMS: atom_id res chain seq x y z
N PHE A 1 -6.26 3.75 11.52
CA PHE A 1 -6.14 2.39 10.93
C PHE A 1 -6.97 2.19 9.65
N ASP A 2 -7.85 3.13 9.29
CA ASP A 2 -8.69 3.06 8.08
C ASP A 2 -7.98 3.15 6.73
N HIS A 3 -6.65 3.24 6.62
CA HIS A 3 -5.96 3.41 5.32
C HIS A 3 -4.80 2.43 5.09
N MET A 4 -4.47 1.57 6.06
CA MET A 4 -3.34 0.62 5.91
C MET A 4 -3.59 -0.41 4.80
N HIS A 5 -4.84 -0.74 4.50
CA HIS A 5 -5.20 -1.66 3.43
C HIS A 5 -4.83 -1.14 2.03
N ARG A 6 -4.58 0.17 1.86
CA ARG A 6 -4.10 0.73 0.59
C ARG A 6 -2.71 0.21 0.21
N PHE A 7 -1.94 -0.27 1.18
CA PHE A 7 -0.62 -0.86 0.96
C PHE A 7 -0.64 -2.37 0.85
N LEU A 8 -1.80 -3.04 0.96
CA LEU A 8 -1.91 -4.49 0.73
C LEU A 8 -1.26 -4.92 -0.60
N PRO A 9 -1.49 -4.23 -1.74
CA PRO A 9 -0.84 -4.62 -2.99
C PRO A 9 0.69 -4.58 -2.90
N ALA A 10 1.24 -3.55 -2.25
CA ALA A 10 2.69 -3.41 -2.06
C ALA A 10 3.26 -4.46 -1.10
N LEU A 11 2.51 -4.83 -0.05
CA LEU A 11 2.90 -5.87 0.90
C LEU A 11 2.85 -7.27 0.28
N LEU A 12 1.83 -7.55 -0.54
CA LEU A 12 1.70 -8.80 -1.29
C LEU A 12 2.85 -8.95 -2.30
N LEU A 13 3.15 -7.89 -3.06
CA LEU A 13 4.32 -7.86 -3.96
C LEU A 13 5.63 -8.11 -3.21
N ARG A 14 5.78 -7.54 -2.00
CA ARG A 14 6.95 -7.77 -1.14
C ARG A 14 7.05 -9.22 -0.63
N GLN A 15 5.93 -9.91 -0.43
CA GLN A 15 5.90 -11.34 -0.08
C GLN A 15 6.12 -12.26 -1.30
N GLY A 16 6.32 -11.69 -2.51
CA GLY A 16 6.51 -12.45 -3.74
C GLY A 16 5.19 -12.90 -4.41
N LEU A 17 4.06 -12.37 -3.95
CA LEU A 17 2.75 -12.65 -4.54
C LEU A 17 2.49 -11.70 -5.72
N GLN A 18 1.66 -12.16 -6.67
CA GLN A 18 1.30 -11.36 -7.84
C GLN A 18 0.05 -10.52 -7.57
N THR A 19 0.09 -9.25 -7.97
CA THR A 19 -1.08 -8.36 -7.97
C THR A 19 -1.48 -8.02 -9.40
N VAL A 20 -2.73 -8.33 -9.77
CA VAL A 20 -3.26 -8.06 -11.11
C VAL A 20 -4.24 -6.89 -11.06
N SER A 21 -3.99 -5.88 -11.89
CA SER A 21 -4.94 -4.78 -12.10
C SER A 21 -5.89 -5.13 -13.24
N ARG A 22 -7.20 -5.03 -13.01
CA ARG A 22 -8.22 -5.20 -14.06
C ARG A 22 -8.75 -3.84 -14.49
N PRO A 23 -8.79 -3.55 -15.81
CA PRO A 23 -9.40 -2.33 -16.30
C PRO A 23 -10.90 -2.38 -16.01
N VAL A 24 -11.42 -1.35 -15.35
CA VAL A 24 -12.85 -1.16 -15.12
C VAL A 24 -13.29 0.02 -15.97
N ALA A 25 -14.44 -0.11 -16.64
CA ALA A 25 -14.99 0.99 -17.43
C ALA A 25 -15.33 2.18 -16.52
N HIS A 26 -14.80 3.36 -16.86
CA HIS A 26 -15.08 4.59 -16.15
C HIS A 26 -15.99 5.49 -16.99
N TYR A 27 -17.09 5.97 -16.40
CA TYR A 27 -17.94 6.98 -17.03
C TYR A 27 -17.50 8.38 -16.56
N PRO A 28 -17.20 9.33 -17.47
CA PRO A 28 -16.75 10.65 -17.08
C PRO A 28 -17.88 11.43 -16.41
N ARG A 29 -17.57 12.11 -15.31
CA ARG A 29 -18.52 13.01 -14.64
C ARG A 29 -18.73 14.24 -15.51
N ARG A 30 -19.99 14.56 -15.83
CA ARG A 30 -20.37 15.72 -16.66
C ARG A 30 -20.39 17.06 -15.91
N ALA A 31 -20.44 17.03 -14.57
CA ALA A 31 -20.44 18.21 -13.72
C ALA A 31 -19.79 17.93 -12.36
N GLY A 32 -19.27 18.99 -11.72
CA GLY A 32 -18.65 18.95 -10.39
C GLY A 32 -17.16 19.32 -10.42
N ARG A 33 -16.69 20.04 -9.39
CA ARG A 33 -15.26 20.29 -9.17
C ARG A 33 -14.62 19.07 -8.50
N SER A 34 -13.53 18.57 -9.08
CA SER A 34 -12.73 17.52 -8.46
C SER A 34 -12.21 17.98 -7.09
N LYS A 35 -12.71 17.36 -6.01
CA LYS A 35 -12.20 17.54 -4.63
C LYS A 35 -10.79 16.96 -4.43
N TYR A 36 -10.15 16.52 -5.50
CA TYR A 36 -8.89 15.81 -5.52
C TYR A 36 -7.92 16.52 -6.47
N GLY A 37 -7.25 17.55 -5.96
CA GLY A 37 -6.17 18.21 -6.70
C GLY A 37 -4.96 17.27 -6.84
N LEU A 38 -4.27 17.36 -7.98
CA LEU A 38 -3.04 16.61 -8.26
C LEU A 38 -2.02 16.78 -7.13
N GLY A 39 -1.84 18.01 -6.65
CA GLY A 39 -0.86 18.34 -5.61
C GLY A 39 -1.11 17.61 -4.28
N ASN A 40 -2.34 17.59 -3.78
CA ASN A 40 -2.62 17.00 -2.46
C ASN A 40 -2.52 15.46 -2.48
N ARG A 41 -2.69 14.81 -3.64
CA ARG A 41 -2.55 13.36 -3.77
C ARG A 41 -1.12 12.92 -4.11
N LEU A 42 -0.40 13.71 -4.90
CA LEU A 42 0.97 13.40 -5.30
C LEU A 42 1.91 13.47 -4.10
N TRP A 43 1.86 14.55 -3.32
CA TRP A 43 2.75 14.75 -2.18
C TRP A 43 2.54 13.72 -1.06
N VAL A 44 1.28 13.40 -0.75
CA VAL A 44 0.95 12.37 0.26
C VAL A 44 1.46 10.99 -0.18
N GLY A 45 1.31 10.63 -1.46
CA GLY A 45 1.82 9.37 -2.00
C GLY A 45 3.35 9.28 -1.99
N ILE A 46 4.05 10.38 -2.29
CA ILE A 46 5.52 10.44 -2.20
C ILE A 46 5.99 10.29 -0.75
N ALA A 47 5.35 10.97 0.19
CA ALA A 47 5.69 10.88 1.61
C ALA A 47 5.52 9.45 2.15
N ASP A 48 4.44 8.75 1.77
CA ASP A 48 4.21 7.35 2.11
C ASP A 48 5.30 6.42 1.56
N LEU A 49 5.66 6.61 0.29
CA LEU A 49 6.66 5.77 -0.37
C LEU A 49 8.04 5.93 0.29
N LEU A 50 8.40 7.16 0.64
CA LEU A 50 9.62 7.47 1.40
C LEU A 50 9.56 6.89 2.82
N GLY A 51 8.40 6.93 3.49
CA GLY A 51 8.20 6.33 4.82
C GLY A 51 8.38 4.82 4.82
N VAL A 52 7.76 4.11 3.86
CA VAL A 52 7.89 2.65 3.70
C VAL A 52 9.31 2.28 3.29
N TRP A 53 9.93 3.04 2.38
CA TRP A 53 11.34 2.85 2.02
C TRP A 53 12.26 3.04 3.23
N TRP A 54 12.03 4.06 4.05
CA TRP A 54 12.79 4.31 5.27
C TRP A 54 12.60 3.20 6.31
N LEU A 55 11.37 2.72 6.54
CA LEU A 55 11.09 1.57 7.40
C LEU A 55 11.79 0.30 6.88
N GLY A 56 11.75 0.07 5.56
CA GLY A 56 12.42 -1.04 4.90
C GLY A 56 13.94 -0.95 4.94
N ARG A 57 14.50 0.27 4.88
CA ARG A 57 15.94 0.57 4.97
C ARG A 57 16.43 0.45 6.41
N ARG A 58 15.61 0.86 7.37
CA ARG A 58 15.91 0.83 8.81
C ARG A 58 15.91 -0.60 9.37
N ARG A 59 15.37 -1.59 8.64
CA ARG A 59 15.31 -3.02 9.00
C ARG A 59 15.50 -3.24 10.50
N PHE A 60 14.38 -3.15 11.23
CA PHE A 60 14.20 -3.97 12.43
C PHE A 60 14.83 -5.34 12.13
N ARG A 61 15.83 -5.74 12.94
CA ARG A 61 16.35 -7.11 12.93
C ARG A 61 15.15 -8.04 12.87
N ARG A 62 15.10 -8.93 11.87
CA ARG A 62 14.08 -9.97 11.81
C ARG A 62 14.18 -10.72 13.14
N GLY A 63 13.27 -10.46 14.07
CA GLY A 63 13.01 -11.38 15.15
C GLY A 63 12.52 -12.64 14.47
N THR A 64 13.29 -13.72 14.59
CA THR A 64 12.93 -15.04 14.09
C THR A 64 11.49 -15.32 14.53
N SER A 65 10.56 -15.30 13.59
CA SER A 65 9.17 -15.64 13.86
C SER A 65 9.12 -17.17 13.84
N GLU A 66 9.31 -17.78 15.01
CA GLU A 66 9.08 -19.20 15.19
C GLU A 66 7.57 -19.41 15.27
N GLU A 67 7.04 -20.18 14.32
CA GLU A 67 5.69 -20.70 14.37
C GLU A 67 5.66 -21.74 15.50
N ILE A 68 5.01 -21.39 16.62
CA ILE A 68 4.74 -22.35 17.69
C ILE A 68 3.70 -23.31 17.12
N ARG A 69 4.17 -24.47 16.65
CA ARG A 69 3.34 -25.59 16.27
C ARG A 69 2.51 -25.98 17.50
N HIS A 70 1.23 -25.64 17.47
CA HIS A 70 0.25 -26.11 18.43
C HIS A 70 -0.13 -27.53 18.01
N ASP A 71 0.53 -28.52 18.61
CA ASP A 71 0.05 -29.90 18.63
C ASP A 71 -1.04 -29.98 19.70
N ASP A 72 -2.27 -30.28 19.27
CA ASP A 72 -3.37 -30.85 20.06
C ASP A 72 -4.04 -31.95 19.21
#